data_AF-A0A6A5GCK3-F1
#
_entry.id   AF-A0A6A5GCK3-F1
#
_cell.length_a   1.000
_cell.length_b   1.000
_cell.length_c   1.000
_cell.angle_alpha   90.00
_cell.angle_beta   90.00
_cell.angle_gamma   90.00
#
_symmetry.space_group_name_H-M   'P 1'
#
loop_
_entity.id
_entity.type
_entity.pdbx_description
1 polymer ?
#
loop_
_entity_poly.entity_id
_entity_poly.type
_entity_poly.pdbx_seq_one_letter_code
_entity_poly.pdbx_strand_id
1 'polypeptide(L)'
;MTSLQLLAILCSLSITTVIGGGRPSRRSSDFRTFREHNRCLYKEILLATDIANMQLFDRNDLKKLQKYCVDLQTCYTTINHQSLEATEKSTKLKLACESLEFILEGFEDCAKKTESMREKCKPKTSCDNMLGDKNCAKDGIEKKCSKEEWIGFRDSMINLMTIADPQCDLDRYRKL
;
A
#
# COMPACT_ATOMS: atom_id res chain seq x y z
N MET A 1 -6.70 -3.21 -43.13
CA MET A 1 -5.37 -3.41 -42.52
C MET A 1 -5.54 -3.23 -41.02
N THR A 2 -5.37 -4.32 -40.28
CA THR A 2 -5.74 -4.46 -38.86
C THR A 2 -4.63 -3.97 -37.93
N SER A 3 -5.03 -3.50 -36.75
CA SER A 3 -4.23 -2.86 -35.68
C SER A 3 -2.97 -3.63 -35.23
N LEU A 4 -2.77 -4.86 -35.68
CA LEU A 4 -1.60 -5.68 -35.35
C LEU A 4 -0.30 -5.22 -36.03
N GLN A 5 -0.35 -4.50 -37.16
CA GLN A 5 0.86 -4.06 -37.86
C GLN A 5 1.52 -2.82 -37.24
N LEU A 6 0.77 -2.01 -36.49
CA LEU A 6 1.34 -0.83 -35.80
C LEU A 6 2.18 -1.20 -34.57
N LEU A 7 1.85 -2.31 -33.89
CA LEU A 7 2.64 -2.82 -32.76
C LEU A 7 3.99 -3.43 -33.17
N ALA A 8 4.12 -3.94 -34.40
CA ALA A 8 5.38 -4.49 -34.91
C ALA A 8 6.41 -3.39 -35.28
N ILE A 9 5.94 -2.20 -35.64
CA ILE A 9 6.80 -1.10 -36.11
C ILE A 9 7.42 -0.32 -34.94
N LEU A 10 6.75 -0.25 -33.79
CA LEU A 10 7.33 0.38 -32.59
C LEU A 10 8.36 -0.50 -31.86
N CYS A 11 8.39 -1.81 -32.13
CA CYS A 11 9.42 -2.72 -31.61
C CYS A 11 10.68 -2.83 -32.48
N SER A 12 10.71 -2.20 -33.67
CA SER A 12 11.80 -2.37 -34.64
C SER A 12 12.72 -1.14 -34.80
N LEU A 13 12.48 -0.05 -34.06
CA LEU A 13 13.28 1.18 -34.16
C LEU A 13 14.47 1.29 -33.19
N SER A 14 14.96 0.19 -32.61
CA SER A 14 16.15 0.22 -31.73
C SER A 14 17.38 -0.48 -32.30
N ILE A 15 17.51 -0.65 -33.62
CA ILE A 15 18.71 -1.25 -34.22
C ILE A 15 19.20 -0.45 -35.41
N THR A 16 20.06 0.54 -35.14
CA THR A 16 21.16 1.03 -35.98
C THR A 16 22.02 1.92 -35.06
N THR A 17 23.34 1.86 -34.91
CA THR A 17 24.46 1.14 -35.52
C THR A 17 25.65 1.33 -34.57
N VAL A 18 26.32 0.27 -34.13
CA VAL A 18 27.76 0.33 -33.78
C VAL A 18 28.42 -0.88 -34.43
N ILE A 19 28.94 -0.67 -35.64
CA ILE A 19 29.98 -1.53 -36.21
C ILE A 19 31.24 -1.22 -35.41
N GLY A 20 31.52 -2.06 -34.43
CA GLY A 20 32.64 -1.93 -33.53
C GLY A 20 32.73 -3.14 -32.62
N GLY A 21 33.10 -4.30 -33.17
CA GLY A 21 33.89 -5.36 -32.52
C GLY A 21 33.57 -5.82 -31.09
N GLY A 22 32.36 -5.61 -30.56
CA GLY A 22 31.98 -6.05 -29.22
C GLY A 22 30.71 -6.87 -29.26
N ARG A 23 30.78 -8.16 -28.88
CA ARG A 23 29.57 -8.94 -28.55
C ARG A 23 28.79 -8.15 -27.50
N PRO A 24 27.50 -7.84 -27.69
CA PRO A 24 26.69 -7.31 -26.60
C PRO A 24 26.55 -8.44 -25.58
N SER A 25 27.40 -8.41 -24.56
CA SER A 25 27.19 -9.15 -23.33
C SER A 25 25.98 -8.53 -22.65
N ARG A 26 24.77 -8.95 -23.05
CA ARG A 26 23.57 -8.74 -22.24
C ARG A 26 23.75 -9.55 -20.96
N ARG A 27 24.26 -8.88 -19.93
CA ARG A 27 24.57 -9.44 -18.62
C ARG A 27 23.29 -10.02 -18.00
N SER A 28 23.35 -11.28 -17.54
CA SER A 28 22.26 -11.95 -16.82
C SER A 28 21.82 -11.20 -15.54
N SER A 29 22.66 -10.29 -15.03
CA SER A 29 22.36 -9.42 -13.89
C SER A 29 21.18 -8.49 -14.15
N ASP A 30 21.07 -7.92 -15.35
CA ASP A 30 20.10 -6.85 -15.62
C ASP A 30 18.68 -7.42 -15.76
N PHE A 31 18.56 -8.60 -16.35
CA PHE A 31 17.29 -9.33 -16.43
C PHE A 31 16.81 -9.83 -15.06
N ARG A 32 17.75 -10.26 -14.19
CA ARG A 32 17.41 -10.66 -12.81
C ARG A 32 16.90 -9.46 -12.01
N THR A 33 17.58 -8.31 -12.08
CA THR A 33 17.16 -7.08 -11.39
C THR A 33 15.81 -6.57 -11.90
N PHE A 34 15.60 -6.59 -13.22
CA PHE A 34 14.31 -6.24 -13.81
C PHE A 34 13.18 -7.17 -13.31
N ARG A 35 13.42 -8.48 -13.27
CA ARG A 35 12.45 -9.46 -12.77
C ARG A 35 12.09 -9.22 -11.31
N GLU A 36 13.08 -9.01 -10.44
CA GLU A 36 12.81 -8.73 -9.02
C GLU A 36 12.08 -7.40 -8.85
N HIS A 37 12.44 -6.36 -9.60
CA HIS A 37 11.74 -5.07 -9.55
C HIS A 37 10.25 -5.19 -9.91
N ASN A 38 9.93 -5.87 -11.01
CA ASN A 38 8.53 -6.09 -11.41
C ASN A 38 7.78 -6.97 -10.41
N ARG A 39 8.46 -7.96 -9.80
CA ARG A 39 7.86 -8.78 -8.74
C ARG A 39 7.47 -7.94 -7.53
N CYS A 40 8.30 -6.98 -7.14
CA CYS A 40 8.04 -6.09 -6.01
C CYS A 40 6.91 -5.11 -6.32
N LEU A 41 6.95 -4.46 -7.49
CA LEU A 41 5.87 -3.58 -7.95
C LEU A 41 4.52 -4.30 -8.01
N TYR A 42 4.49 -5.55 -8.49
CA TYR A 42 3.26 -6.35 -8.51
C TYR A 42 2.69 -6.57 -7.09
N LYS A 43 3.55 -6.86 -6.10
CA LYS A 43 3.11 -7.01 -4.71
C LYS A 43 2.63 -5.69 -4.10
N GLU A 44 3.22 -4.55 -4.47
CA GLU A 44 2.75 -3.23 -4.04
C GLU A 44 1.33 -2.96 -4.55
N ILE A 45 1.07 -3.25 -5.83
CA ILE A 45 -0.27 -3.09 -6.43
C ILE A 45 -1.29 -3.99 -5.73
N LEU A 46 -0.93 -5.23 -5.43
CA LEU A 46 -1.80 -6.13 -4.69
C LEU A 46 -2.10 -5.63 -3.27
N LEU A 47 -1.08 -5.13 -2.56
CA LEU A 47 -1.26 -4.53 -1.24
C LEU A 47 -2.22 -3.34 -1.30
N ALA A 48 -1.99 -2.39 -2.20
CA ALA A 48 -2.85 -1.21 -2.35
C ALA A 48 -4.30 -1.61 -2.66
N THR A 49 -4.48 -2.58 -3.56
CA THR A 49 -5.79 -3.11 -3.94
C THR A 49 -6.48 -3.79 -2.76
N ASP A 50 -5.77 -4.61 -2.00
CA ASP A 50 -6.33 -5.31 -0.85
C ASP A 50 -6.67 -4.33 0.28
N ILE A 51 -5.86 -3.29 0.52
CA ILE A 51 -6.21 -2.23 1.47
C ILE A 51 -7.49 -1.52 0.99
N ALA A 52 -7.61 -1.17 -0.29
CA ALA A 52 -8.81 -0.49 -0.80
C ALA A 52 -10.10 -1.33 -0.70
N ASN A 53 -10.00 -2.65 -0.57
CA ASN A 53 -11.14 -3.56 -0.52
C ASN A 53 -11.33 -4.28 0.81
N MET A 54 -10.41 -4.11 1.78
CA MET A 54 -10.49 -4.83 3.05
C MET A 54 -11.69 -4.40 3.89
N GLN A 55 -12.18 -5.34 4.69
CA GLN A 55 -13.00 -5.02 5.83
C GLN A 55 -12.08 -4.75 7.02
N LEU A 56 -12.00 -3.49 7.44
CA LEU A 56 -11.02 -2.97 8.42
C LEU A 56 -10.92 -3.77 9.73
N PHE A 57 -11.97 -4.49 10.10
CA PHE A 57 -12.00 -5.28 11.32
C PHE A 57 -12.14 -6.79 11.10
N ASP A 58 -12.12 -7.23 9.84
CA ASP A 58 -12.00 -8.66 9.54
C ASP A 58 -10.56 -9.10 9.78
N ARG A 59 -10.38 -10.03 10.74
CA ARG A 59 -9.05 -10.51 11.10
C ARG A 59 -8.35 -11.26 9.97
N ASN A 60 -9.08 -11.88 9.04
CA ASN A 60 -8.47 -12.60 7.93
C ASN A 60 -7.93 -11.62 6.89
N ASP A 61 -8.67 -10.55 6.59
CA ASP A 61 -8.22 -9.47 5.70
C ASP A 61 -6.97 -8.80 6.27
N LEU A 62 -6.97 -8.42 7.55
CA LEU A 62 -5.82 -7.80 8.21
C LEU A 62 -4.59 -8.74 8.22
N LYS A 63 -4.77 -10.03 8.49
CA LYS A 63 -3.68 -11.03 8.42
C LYS A 63 -3.15 -11.24 7.01
N LYS A 64 -4.02 -11.15 5.99
CA LYS A 64 -3.60 -11.20 4.58
C LYS A 64 -2.69 -10.01 4.27
N LEU A 65 -3.07 -8.81 4.71
CA LEU A 65 -2.28 -7.59 4.54
C LEU A 65 -0.92 -7.68 5.25
N GLN A 66 -0.88 -8.22 6.47
CA GLN A 66 0.36 -8.45 7.21
C GLN A 66 1.37 -9.33 6.45
N LYS A 67 0.92 -10.29 5.64
CA LYS A 67 1.83 -11.13 4.83
C LYS A 67 2.57 -10.32 3.76
N TYR A 68 1.94 -9.30 3.19
CA TYR A 68 2.60 -8.42 2.22
C TYR A 68 3.73 -7.61 2.84
N CYS A 69 3.65 -7.28 4.13
CA CYS A 69 4.69 -6.54 4.84
C CYS A 69 6.04 -7.26 4.81
N VAL A 70 6.05 -8.55 5.15
CA VAL A 70 7.28 -9.38 5.13
C VAL A 70 7.86 -9.46 3.72
N ASP A 71 6.97 -9.70 2.75
CA ASP A 71 7.31 -9.88 1.35
C ASP A 71 7.90 -8.62 0.71
N LEU A 72 7.29 -7.46 0.98
CA LEU A 72 7.69 -6.18 0.39
C LEU A 72 8.88 -5.56 1.13
N GLN A 73 9.04 -5.81 2.43
CA GLN A 73 10.25 -5.41 3.14
C GLN A 73 11.48 -6.14 2.58
N THR A 74 11.34 -7.44 2.27
CA THR A 74 12.37 -8.22 1.57
C THR A 74 12.70 -7.66 0.18
N CYS A 75 11.68 -7.17 -0.53
CA CYS A 75 11.83 -6.53 -1.82
C CYS A 75 12.74 -5.30 -1.77
N TYR A 76 12.48 -4.37 -0.85
CA TYR A 76 13.26 -3.13 -0.75
C TYR A 76 14.65 -3.33 -0.15
N THR A 77 14.90 -4.41 0.61
CA THR A 77 16.26 -4.73 1.06
C THR A 77 17.10 -5.40 -0.03
N THR A 78 16.45 -6.17 -0.93
CA THR A 78 17.14 -6.91 -2.00
C THR A 78 17.43 -6.04 -3.22
N ILE A 79 16.50 -5.17 -3.58
CA ILE A 79 16.69 -4.17 -4.63
C ILE A 79 17.53 -3.05 -3.99
N ASN A 80 18.85 -3.20 -4.01
CA ASN A 80 19.80 -2.28 -3.38
C ASN A 80 19.48 -0.81 -3.78
N HIS A 81 18.93 -0.02 -2.85
CA HIS A 81 18.34 1.30 -3.14
C HIS A 81 19.30 2.44 -2.79
N GLN A 82 19.74 3.18 -3.82
CA GLN A 82 20.26 4.55 -3.68
C GLN A 82 19.32 5.58 -4.35
N SER A 83 18.04 5.26 -4.54
CA SER A 83 17.04 6.22 -5.02
C SER A 83 16.14 6.69 -3.90
N LEU A 84 15.96 8.01 -3.80
CA LEU A 84 15.09 8.68 -2.83
C LEU A 84 13.65 8.12 -2.85
N GLU A 85 13.14 7.83 -4.05
CA GLU A 85 11.79 7.28 -4.26
C GLU A 85 11.57 5.94 -3.53
N ALA A 86 12.58 5.07 -3.54
CA ALA A 86 12.43 3.77 -2.92
C ALA A 86 12.56 3.80 -1.39
N THR A 87 13.39 4.71 -0.88
CA THR A 87 13.44 4.99 0.57
C THR A 87 12.09 5.52 1.06
N GLU A 88 11.45 6.40 0.29
CA GLU A 88 10.12 6.92 0.60
C GLU A 88 9.06 5.81 0.61
N LYS A 89 9.02 4.98 -0.44
CA LYS A 89 8.09 3.83 -0.53
C LYS A 89 8.31 2.83 0.61
N SER A 90 9.57 2.51 0.91
CA SER A 90 9.93 1.61 2.02
C SER A 90 9.46 2.16 3.38
N THR A 91 9.59 3.47 3.59
CA THR A 91 9.13 4.13 4.83
C THR A 91 7.62 4.13 4.95
N LYS A 92 6.90 4.48 3.86
CA LYS A 92 5.43 4.43 3.82
C LYS A 92 4.91 3.02 4.07
N LEU A 93 5.51 2.01 3.45
CA LEU A 93 5.18 0.61 3.68
C LEU A 93 5.41 0.22 5.15
N LYS A 94 6.56 0.58 5.72
CA LYS A 94 6.87 0.29 7.12
C LYS A 94 5.80 0.85 8.06
N LEU A 95 5.42 2.11 7.87
CA LEU A 95 4.36 2.76 8.65
C LEU A 95 3.01 2.05 8.47
N ALA A 96 2.64 1.69 7.24
CA ALA A 96 1.41 0.93 7.00
C ALA A 96 1.41 -0.43 7.72
N CYS A 97 2.56 -1.11 7.77
CA CYS A 97 2.71 -2.39 8.46
C CYS A 97 2.60 -2.26 9.98
N GLU A 98 3.24 -1.26 10.57
CA GLU A 98 3.09 -0.92 11.99
C GLU A 98 1.63 -0.57 12.32
N SER A 99 0.92 0.12 11.42
CA SER A 99 -0.50 0.41 11.55
C SER A 99 -1.39 -0.83 11.49
N LEU A 100 -1.09 -1.81 10.62
CA LEU A 100 -1.81 -3.09 10.60
C LEU A 100 -1.63 -3.86 11.91
N GLU A 101 -0.41 -3.88 12.44
CA GLU A 101 -0.10 -4.52 13.73
C GLU A 101 -0.87 -3.86 14.87
N PHE A 102 -0.87 -2.52 14.92
CA PHE A 102 -1.68 -1.77 15.88
C PHE A 102 -3.16 -2.14 15.79
N ILE A 103 -3.75 -2.16 14.59
CA ILE A 103 -5.18 -2.50 14.41
C ILE A 103 -5.47 -3.94 14.85
N LEU A 104 -4.56 -4.89 14.53
CA LEU A 104 -4.73 -6.32 14.82
C LEU A 104 -4.63 -6.66 16.31
N GLU A 105 -3.68 -6.03 17.00
CA GLU A 105 -3.25 -6.41 18.34
C GLU A 105 -3.53 -5.29 19.34
N GLY A 106 -2.99 -4.09 19.10
CA GLY A 106 -3.09 -2.94 20.01
C GLY A 106 -4.49 -2.36 20.15
N PHE A 107 -5.35 -2.52 19.15
CA PHE A 107 -6.70 -1.95 19.09
C PHE A 107 -7.81 -2.98 19.37
N GLU A 108 -7.46 -4.24 19.63
CA GLU A 108 -8.43 -5.34 19.74
C GLU A 108 -9.52 -5.07 20.80
N ASP A 109 -9.13 -4.57 21.96
CA ASP A 109 -10.06 -4.31 23.06
C ASP A 109 -11.03 -3.16 22.74
N CYS A 110 -10.54 -2.09 22.12
CA CYS A 110 -11.42 -1.01 21.66
C CYS A 110 -12.34 -1.48 20.52
N ALA A 111 -11.82 -2.28 19.58
CA ALA A 111 -12.63 -2.86 18.50
C ALA A 111 -13.81 -3.67 19.06
N LYS A 112 -13.60 -4.46 20.13
CA LYS A 112 -14.69 -5.18 20.83
C LYS A 112 -15.72 -4.24 21.45
N LYS A 113 -15.28 -3.18 22.16
CA LYS A 113 -16.19 -2.19 22.78
C LYS A 113 -17.01 -1.41 21.74
N THR A 114 -16.41 -1.18 20.57
CA THR A 114 -17.01 -0.42 19.45
C THR A 114 -17.73 -1.31 18.43
N GLU A 115 -17.78 -2.63 18.62
CA GLU A 115 -18.43 -3.59 17.70
C GLU A 115 -19.89 -3.20 17.38
N SER A 116 -20.67 -2.81 18.40
CA SER A 116 -22.06 -2.35 18.22
C SER A 116 -22.22 -1.06 17.40
N MET A 117 -21.11 -0.36 17.15
CA MET A 117 -21.06 0.80 16.27
C MET A 117 -20.62 0.43 14.85
N ARG A 118 -20.01 -0.73 14.61
CA ARG A 118 -19.51 -1.13 13.28
C ARG A 118 -20.60 -1.18 12.21
N GLU A 119 -21.81 -1.59 12.58
CA GLU A 119 -22.93 -1.60 11.62
C GLU A 119 -23.43 -0.19 11.26
N LYS A 120 -23.32 0.76 12.20
CA LYS A 120 -23.81 2.14 12.09
C LYS A 120 -22.75 3.09 11.55
N CYS A 121 -21.50 2.82 11.89
CA CYS A 121 -20.32 3.54 11.49
C CYS A 121 -19.46 2.58 10.67
N LYS A 122 -19.45 2.79 9.36
CA LYS A 122 -18.72 1.95 8.41
C LYS A 122 -17.50 2.70 7.89
N PRO A 123 -16.39 2.79 8.67
CA PRO A 123 -15.10 3.16 8.11
C PRO A 123 -14.85 2.33 6.85
N LYS A 124 -14.50 3.02 5.77
CA LYS A 124 -14.12 2.39 4.51
C LYS A 124 -12.69 2.79 4.19
N THR A 125 -12.04 2.05 3.34
CA THR A 125 -10.76 2.45 2.77
C THR A 125 -10.99 3.27 1.50
N SER A 126 -11.79 4.35 1.61
CA SER A 126 -12.01 5.34 0.56
C SER A 126 -11.76 6.76 1.08
N CYS A 127 -11.28 7.65 0.21
CA CYS A 127 -10.87 9.01 0.61
C CYS A 127 -11.98 9.81 1.29
N ASP A 128 -13.24 9.65 0.86
CA ASP A 128 -14.34 10.49 1.33
C ASP A 128 -14.95 10.04 2.64
N ASN A 129 -14.80 8.76 2.98
CA ASN A 129 -15.50 8.14 4.11
C ASN A 129 -14.59 7.26 4.97
N MET A 130 -13.32 7.65 5.05
CA MET A 130 -12.28 6.84 5.67
C MET A 130 -12.61 6.46 7.12
N LEU A 131 -13.19 7.40 7.86
CA LEU A 131 -13.53 7.28 9.28
C LEU A 131 -15.05 7.08 9.52
N GLY A 132 -15.77 6.69 8.46
CA GLY A 132 -17.22 6.50 8.45
C GLY A 132 -18.00 7.81 8.33
N ASP A 133 -19.31 7.70 8.10
CA ASP A 133 -20.15 8.85 7.76
C ASP A 133 -20.06 9.92 8.84
N LYS A 134 -19.78 11.16 8.43
CA LYS A 134 -19.55 12.30 9.34
C LYS A 134 -18.44 12.05 10.38
N ASN A 135 -17.48 11.18 10.08
CA ASN A 135 -16.38 10.77 10.95
C ASN A 135 -16.86 10.13 12.27
N CYS A 136 -17.96 9.37 12.21
CA CYS A 136 -18.57 8.71 13.37
C CYS A 136 -17.62 7.84 14.20
N ALA A 137 -16.49 7.39 13.64
CA ALA A 137 -15.51 6.59 14.36
C ALA A 137 -14.89 7.39 15.52
N LYS A 138 -14.72 8.71 15.37
CA LYS A 138 -14.14 9.56 16.41
C LYS A 138 -14.92 9.49 17.71
N ASP A 139 -16.18 9.93 17.66
CA ASP A 139 -17.04 9.99 18.84
C ASP A 139 -17.24 8.59 19.45
N GLY A 140 -17.29 7.57 18.60
CA GLY A 140 -17.43 6.19 19.05
C GLY A 140 -16.24 5.67 19.85
N ILE A 141 -15.04 5.92 19.34
CA ILE A 141 -13.78 5.49 19.96
C ILE A 141 -13.50 6.32 21.20
N GLU A 142 -13.58 7.66 21.11
CA GLU A 142 -13.32 8.54 22.26
C GLU A 142 -14.28 8.27 23.43
N LYS A 143 -15.56 7.98 23.16
CA LYS A 143 -16.57 7.73 24.20
C LYS A 143 -16.43 6.37 24.88
N LYS A 144 -16.00 5.34 24.14
CA LYS A 144 -15.99 3.95 24.63
C LYS A 144 -14.60 3.43 25.01
N CYS A 145 -13.58 4.10 24.50
CA CYS A 145 -12.18 3.71 24.63
C CYS A 145 -11.43 4.91 25.23
N SER A 146 -10.65 5.63 24.42
CA SER A 146 -9.89 6.81 24.83
C SER A 146 -9.57 7.71 23.65
N LYS A 147 -9.06 8.92 23.93
CA LYS A 147 -8.58 9.85 22.91
C LYS A 147 -7.30 9.32 22.25
N GLU A 148 -6.46 8.65 23.02
CA GLU A 148 -5.21 8.03 22.56
C GLU A 148 -5.51 6.90 21.56
N GLU A 149 -6.49 6.04 21.86
CA GLU A 149 -6.95 4.98 20.95
C GLU A 149 -7.56 5.56 19.67
N TRP A 150 -8.27 6.69 19.76
CA TRP A 150 -8.74 7.41 18.57
C TRP A 150 -7.59 7.88 17.69
N ILE A 151 -6.59 8.55 18.28
CA ILE A 151 -5.41 9.04 17.56
C ILE A 151 -4.70 7.88 16.86
N GLY A 152 -4.45 6.77 17.57
CA GLY A 152 -3.81 5.58 17.01
C GLY A 152 -4.59 4.98 15.84
N PHE A 153 -5.92 4.87 15.97
CA PHE A 153 -6.78 4.36 14.90
C PHE A 153 -6.78 5.30 13.67
N ARG A 154 -6.98 6.61 13.89
CA ARG A 154 -7.00 7.62 12.82
C ARG A 154 -5.68 7.63 12.05
N ASP A 155 -4.56 7.65 12.76
CA ASP A 155 -3.23 7.69 12.16
C ASP A 155 -2.93 6.39 11.41
N SER A 156 -3.40 5.25 11.94
CA SER A 156 -3.31 3.96 11.25
C SER A 156 -4.06 3.95 9.92
N MET A 157 -5.29 4.49 9.89
CA MET A 157 -6.07 4.61 8.66
C MET A 157 -5.38 5.52 7.63
N ILE A 158 -4.79 6.63 8.07
CA ILE A 158 -4.03 7.55 7.20
C ILE A 158 -2.83 6.84 6.56
N ASN A 159 -2.07 6.07 7.34
CA ASN A 159 -0.90 5.35 6.83
C ASN A 159 -1.29 4.30 5.78
N LEU A 160 -2.39 3.57 6.03
CA LEU A 160 -2.93 2.60 5.08
C LEU A 160 -3.39 3.27 3.78
N MET A 161 -4.14 4.38 3.89
CA MET A 161 -4.63 5.10 2.72
C MET A 161 -3.52 5.76 1.90
N THR A 162 -2.38 6.09 2.52
CA THR A 162 -1.20 6.59 1.79
C THR A 162 -0.67 5.56 0.78
N ILE A 163 -0.91 4.27 1.03
CA ILE A 163 -0.56 3.18 0.09
C ILE A 163 -1.71 2.92 -0.89
N ALA A 164 -2.95 2.83 -0.40
CA ALA A 164 -4.11 2.46 -1.21
C ALA A 164 -4.48 3.52 -2.26
N ASP A 165 -4.44 4.80 -1.86
CA ASP A 165 -4.76 5.92 -2.74
C ASP A 165 -3.91 7.14 -2.35
N PRO A 166 -2.72 7.28 -2.96
CA PRO A 166 -1.81 8.40 -2.71
C PRO A 166 -2.38 9.78 -3.08
N GLN A 167 -3.51 9.85 -3.78
CA GLN A 167 -4.15 11.11 -4.18
C GLN A 167 -5.21 11.59 -3.16
N CYS A 168 -5.55 10.78 -2.15
CA CYS A 168 -6.45 11.22 -1.09
C CYS A 168 -5.91 12.45 -0.35
N ASP A 169 -6.75 13.47 -0.15
CA ASP A 169 -6.46 14.53 0.83
C ASP A 169 -6.65 13.99 2.25
N LEU A 170 -5.55 13.47 2.82
CA LEU A 170 -5.53 12.89 4.16
C LEU A 170 -5.37 13.95 5.27
N ASP A 171 -4.95 15.18 4.93
CA ASP A 171 -4.73 16.25 5.91
C ASP A 171 -6.02 16.70 6.58
N ARG A 172 -7.15 16.61 5.86
CA ARG A 172 -8.48 16.87 6.43
C ARG A 172 -8.79 16.00 7.65
N TYR A 173 -8.23 14.78 7.70
CA TYR A 173 -8.48 13.84 8.79
C TYR A 173 -7.54 14.05 9.98
N ARG A 174 -6.30 14.50 9.77
CA ARG A 174 -5.31 14.76 10.85
C ARG A 174 -5.79 15.79 11.87
N LYS A 175 -6.72 16.66 11.48
CA LYS A 175 -7.29 17.73 12.31
C LYS A 175 -8.50 17.29 13.14
N LEU A 176 -9.02 16.08 12.90
CA LEU A 176 -10.12 15.48 13.65
C LEU A 176 -9.58 14.79 14.89
#